data_AF-A0A9R1U452-F1
#
_entry.id   AF-A0A9R1U452-F1
#
_cell.length_a   1.000
_cell.length_b   1.000
_cell.length_c   1.000
_cell.angle_alpha   90.00
_cell.angle_beta   90.00
_cell.angle_gamma   90.00
#
_symmetry.space_group_name_H-M   'P 1'
#
loop_
_entity.id
_entity.type
_entity.pdbx_description
1 polymer ?
#
loop_
_entity_poly.entity_id
_entity_poly.type
_entity_poly.pdbx_seq_one_letter_code
_entity_poly.pdbx_strand_id
1 'polypeptide(L)'
;MRFPVFGRRTVQFLMPVLIGSCVSMASSGQPASGQRVGPSLIIDGINNVANSASNFLNGVVQRQKEILHHVADSATDYVANAVERPRSLIMNTALMTSNYIDSAASIGLDFKLRRLLEKFRTRMTHGFAEFGIPILEPLQLDGVYYETHNPEIGELKLLLDNLTISGVSSFVVDRARLSLIGPSIAMNLTFPKLYLEGDYKLGGVLGDMFKIHGAGPVTSAITDLKIYFATVLGYSRGMYLKSFDMDFDIGHIEMYLGNLMGDEKIGKVMNEVIQDVLPQALEIMKPDIVPRIQDFIASRVNNTIYHLTMRDVLSFLIGESEVRKYPHLLHPRSK
;
A
#
# COMPACT_ATOMS: atom_id res chain seq x y z
N MET A 1 35.62 -25.06 -2.62
CA MET A 1 34.43 -25.94 -2.67
C MET A 1 33.54 -25.49 -3.81
N ARG A 2 33.16 -26.42 -4.69
CA ARG A 2 32.46 -26.21 -5.97
C ARG A 2 31.02 -26.76 -5.85
N PHE A 3 30.03 -25.94 -6.26
CA PHE A 3 28.70 -26.28 -6.84
C PHE A 3 27.65 -27.01 -5.96
N PRO A 4 26.33 -26.96 -6.28
CA PRO A 4 25.76 -26.70 -7.62
C PRO A 4 24.60 -25.71 -7.78
N VAL A 5 24.50 -25.31 -9.06
CA VAL A 5 23.39 -24.69 -9.79
C VAL A 5 22.31 -25.74 -10.08
N PHE A 6 21.04 -25.36 -9.93
CA PHE A 6 19.85 -26.00 -10.53
C PHE A 6 18.93 -24.83 -10.94
N GLY A 7 18.34 -24.70 -12.14
CA GLY A 7 18.03 -25.67 -13.18
C GLY A 7 16.53 -25.55 -13.51
N ARG A 8 16.18 -24.79 -14.55
CA ARG A 8 14.83 -24.75 -15.18
C ARG A 8 14.37 -26.17 -15.54
N ARG A 9 13.11 -26.54 -15.24
CA ARG A 9 12.17 -27.23 -16.15
C ARG A 9 10.79 -27.52 -15.53
N THR A 10 9.76 -27.07 -16.24
CA THR A 10 8.46 -27.71 -16.55
C THR A 10 7.90 -28.80 -15.65
N VAL A 11 6.66 -28.59 -15.19
CA VAL A 11 5.68 -29.69 -15.02
C VAL A 11 4.35 -29.28 -15.67
N GLN A 12 3.99 -30.11 -16.64
CA GLN A 12 2.76 -30.20 -17.39
C GLN A 12 1.83 -31.17 -16.63
N PHE A 13 0.58 -30.83 -16.39
CA PHE A 13 -0.44 -31.82 -16.04
C PHE A 13 -1.70 -31.63 -16.89
N LEU A 14 -2.04 -32.70 -17.59
CA LEU A 14 -3.19 -32.91 -18.46
C LEU A 14 -4.46 -33.27 -17.67
N MET A 15 -5.60 -32.84 -18.22
CA MET A 15 -7.00 -33.36 -18.13
C MET A 15 -7.12 -34.91 -18.26
N PRO A 16 -8.29 -35.62 -18.13
CA PRO A 16 -9.70 -35.20 -18.39
C PRO A 16 -10.83 -35.90 -17.56
N VAL A 17 -12.12 -35.61 -17.89
CA VAL A 17 -13.33 -36.50 -17.99
C VAL A 17 -14.59 -35.57 -18.15
N LEU A 18 -15.26 -35.45 -19.32
CA LEU A 18 -16.33 -36.30 -19.93
C LEU A 18 -17.68 -36.22 -19.12
N ILE A 19 -18.93 -36.04 -19.60
CA ILE A 19 -19.69 -36.21 -20.87
C ILE A 19 -21.03 -35.43 -20.76
N GLY A 20 -21.53 -34.81 -21.85
CA GLY A 20 -22.84 -35.11 -22.47
C GLY A 20 -23.85 -33.96 -22.34
N SER A 21 -24.58 -33.48 -23.37
CA SER A 21 -25.21 -34.21 -24.47
C SER A 21 -25.43 -33.33 -25.72
N CYS A 22 -25.36 -33.98 -26.89
CA CYS A 22 -25.75 -33.47 -28.20
C CYS A 22 -27.28 -33.37 -28.35
N VAL A 23 -27.77 -32.40 -29.13
CA VAL A 23 -28.79 -32.62 -30.19
C VAL A 23 -28.55 -31.62 -31.34
N SER A 24 -28.37 -32.20 -32.51
CA SER A 24 -28.34 -31.59 -33.85
C SER A 24 -29.73 -31.22 -34.37
N MET A 25 -29.86 -30.19 -35.23
CA MET A 25 -30.55 -30.31 -36.53
C MET A 25 -30.50 -29.02 -37.38
N ALA A 26 -29.87 -29.18 -38.55
CA ALA A 26 -30.27 -28.77 -39.90
C ALA A 26 -30.67 -27.33 -40.26
N SER A 27 -30.06 -26.91 -41.38
CA SER A 27 -30.29 -25.73 -42.20
C SER A 27 -31.65 -25.70 -42.93
N SER A 28 -32.16 -24.49 -43.15
CA SER A 28 -32.95 -24.14 -44.35
C SER A 28 -32.70 -22.66 -44.72
N GLY A 29 -32.38 -22.38 -45.99
CA GLY A 29 -32.29 -21.02 -46.57
C GLY A 29 -33.64 -20.28 -46.51
N GLN A 30 -33.76 -18.96 -46.68
CA GLN A 30 -33.21 -18.03 -47.70
C GLN A 30 -33.43 -16.55 -47.20
N PRO A 31 -33.02 -15.49 -47.95
CA PRO A 31 -32.49 -14.25 -47.38
C PRO A 31 -33.51 -13.09 -47.24
N ALA A 32 -33.25 -12.15 -46.33
CA ALA A 32 -33.87 -10.83 -46.36
C ALA A 32 -33.00 -9.73 -45.70
N SER A 33 -32.76 -8.69 -46.49
CA SER A 33 -32.59 -7.27 -46.12
C SER A 33 -31.52 -6.87 -45.09
N GLY A 34 -30.53 -6.13 -45.56
CA GLY A 34 -29.57 -5.40 -44.73
C GLY A 34 -30.25 -4.40 -43.80
N GLN A 35 -29.96 -4.54 -42.50
CA GLN A 35 -30.28 -3.55 -41.50
C GLN A 35 -28.96 -2.91 -41.07
N ARG A 36 -28.76 -1.66 -41.51
CA ARG A 36 -27.65 -0.82 -41.03
C ARG A 36 -27.79 -0.71 -39.50
N VAL A 37 -26.77 -1.17 -38.78
CA VAL A 37 -26.63 -0.95 -37.34
C VAL A 37 -26.54 0.56 -37.13
N GLY A 38 -27.61 1.17 -36.61
CA GLY A 38 -27.68 2.59 -36.34
C GLY A 38 -26.89 2.99 -35.09
N PRO A 39 -26.42 4.25 -34.98
CA PRO A 39 -25.70 4.77 -33.80
C PRO A 39 -26.47 4.70 -32.47
N SER A 40 -27.79 4.47 -32.50
CA SER A 40 -28.66 4.51 -31.33
C SER A 40 -28.49 3.32 -30.38
N LEU A 41 -28.27 2.09 -30.86
CA LEU A 41 -28.13 0.90 -30.01
C LEU A 41 -26.87 0.93 -29.12
N ILE A 42 -25.80 1.59 -29.57
CA ILE A 42 -24.56 1.74 -28.80
C ILE A 42 -24.74 2.80 -27.72
N ILE A 43 -25.44 3.91 -28.03
CA ILE A 43 -25.72 4.98 -27.06
C ILE A 43 -26.70 4.49 -25.98
N ASP A 44 -27.71 3.70 -26.35
CA ASP A 44 -28.64 3.09 -25.41
C ASP A 44 -27.92 2.07 -24.50
N GLY A 45 -26.95 1.32 -25.04
CA GLY A 45 -26.08 0.44 -24.25
C GLY A 45 -25.20 1.18 -23.25
N ILE A 46 -24.60 2.31 -23.65
CA ILE A 46 -23.75 3.14 -22.78
C ILE A 46 -24.58 3.81 -21.67
N ASN A 47 -25.77 4.33 -21.99
CA ASN A 47 -26.69 4.88 -21.01
C ASN A 47 -27.15 3.80 -20.01
N ASN A 48 -27.37 2.57 -20.47
CA ASN A 48 -27.74 1.45 -19.60
C ASN A 48 -26.60 1.04 -18.65
N VAL A 49 -25.34 1.09 -19.09
CA VAL A 49 -24.17 0.82 -18.23
C VAL A 49 -23.95 1.95 -17.22
N ALA A 50 -24.04 3.22 -17.63
CA ALA A 50 -23.91 4.38 -16.74
C ALA A 50 -25.04 4.40 -15.68
N ASN A 51 -26.28 4.12 -16.10
CA ASN A 51 -27.41 4.00 -15.18
C ASN A 51 -27.27 2.79 -14.24
N SER A 52 -26.71 1.67 -14.71
CA SER A 52 -26.44 0.50 -13.88
C SER A 52 -25.32 0.76 -12.87
N ALA A 53 -24.27 1.49 -13.25
CA ALA A 53 -23.20 1.92 -12.36
C ALA A 53 -23.72 2.94 -11.32
N SER A 54 -24.56 3.88 -11.72
CA SER A 54 -25.19 4.83 -10.80
C SER A 54 -26.18 4.14 -9.85
N ASN A 55 -26.94 3.15 -10.32
CA ASN A 55 -27.80 2.32 -9.48
C ASN A 55 -27.03 1.38 -8.57
N PHE A 56 -25.86 0.89 -9.01
CA PHE A 56 -24.91 0.15 -8.17
C PHE A 56 -24.37 1.05 -7.05
N LEU A 57 -23.85 2.23 -7.39
CA LEU A 57 -23.37 3.21 -6.41
C LEU A 57 -24.48 3.59 -5.42
N ASN A 58 -25.68 3.92 -5.91
CA ASN A 58 -26.81 4.26 -5.04
C ASN A 58 -27.26 3.06 -4.18
N GLY A 59 -27.27 1.85 -4.73
CA GLY A 59 -27.68 0.64 -4.02
C GLY A 59 -26.66 0.16 -2.99
N VAL A 60 -25.37 0.38 -3.25
CA VAL A 60 -24.26 0.12 -2.31
C VAL A 60 -24.25 1.19 -1.23
N VAL A 61 -24.34 2.47 -1.58
CA VAL A 61 -24.42 3.60 -0.63
C VAL A 61 -25.63 3.47 0.29
N GLN A 62 -26.80 3.07 -0.23
CA GLN A 62 -28.01 2.96 0.59
C GLN A 62 -27.98 1.73 1.52
N ARG A 63 -27.47 0.57 1.05
CA ARG A 63 -27.27 -0.61 1.91
C ARG A 63 -26.17 -0.40 2.94
N GLN A 64 -25.09 0.27 2.55
CA GLN A 64 -24.07 0.74 3.48
C GLN A 64 -24.71 1.68 4.50
N LYS A 65 -25.55 2.64 4.10
CA LYS A 65 -26.21 3.54 5.07
C LYS A 65 -27.08 2.80 6.09
N GLU A 66 -27.89 1.82 5.68
CA GLU A 66 -28.77 1.07 6.58
C GLU A 66 -28.01 0.06 7.46
N ILE A 67 -27.03 -0.66 6.90
CA ILE A 67 -26.25 -1.66 7.63
C ILE A 67 -25.15 -1.00 8.46
N LEU A 68 -24.52 0.07 7.99
CA LEU A 68 -23.61 0.90 8.79
C LEU A 68 -24.36 1.56 9.94
N HIS A 69 -25.57 2.08 9.78
CA HIS A 69 -26.27 2.64 10.95
C HIS A 69 -26.52 1.59 12.05
N HIS A 70 -26.77 0.33 11.71
CA HIS A 70 -27.04 -0.71 12.71
C HIS A 70 -25.81 -1.49 13.21
N VAL A 71 -24.79 -1.67 12.36
CA VAL A 71 -23.56 -2.38 12.70
C VAL A 71 -22.45 -1.42 13.13
N ALA A 72 -22.38 -0.20 12.59
CA ALA A 72 -21.42 0.79 13.07
C ALA A 72 -21.75 1.24 14.50
N ASP A 73 -23.03 1.48 14.83
CA ASP A 73 -23.39 1.86 16.21
C ASP A 73 -23.04 0.76 17.23
N SER A 74 -23.05 -0.52 16.85
CA SER A 74 -22.80 -1.62 17.79
C SER A 74 -21.40 -2.24 17.70
N ALA A 75 -20.73 -2.20 16.55
CA ALA A 75 -19.43 -2.81 16.33
C ALA A 75 -18.31 -1.76 16.28
N THR A 76 -18.56 -0.55 15.76
CA THR A 76 -17.61 0.57 15.90
C THR A 76 -17.46 0.92 17.37
N ASP A 77 -18.54 0.93 18.15
CA ASP A 77 -18.44 1.16 19.61
C ASP A 77 -17.68 0.06 20.36
N TYR A 78 -17.56 -1.17 19.84
CA TYR A 78 -16.75 -2.21 20.49
C TYR A 78 -15.33 -2.28 19.94
N VAL A 79 -15.14 -2.17 18.63
CA VAL A 79 -13.84 -2.28 17.95
C VAL A 79 -13.05 -0.97 18.03
N ALA A 80 -13.67 0.20 17.86
CA ALA A 80 -13.01 1.47 18.14
C ALA A 80 -12.65 1.57 19.63
N ASN A 81 -13.52 1.11 20.53
CA ASN A 81 -13.17 1.09 21.96
C ASN A 81 -12.14 0.02 22.36
N ALA A 82 -11.98 -1.07 21.60
CA ALA A 82 -11.01 -2.13 21.92
C ALA A 82 -9.67 -2.00 21.17
N VAL A 83 -9.63 -1.36 20.01
CA VAL A 83 -8.45 -1.23 19.14
C VAL A 83 -8.01 0.23 19.01
N GLU A 84 -8.94 1.15 18.74
CA GLU A 84 -8.59 2.58 18.65
C GLU A 84 -8.31 3.19 20.01
N ARG A 85 -8.99 2.82 21.11
CA ARG A 85 -8.58 3.33 22.43
C ARG A 85 -7.15 2.94 22.75
N PRO A 86 -6.68 1.69 22.65
CA PRO A 86 -5.26 1.39 22.87
C PRO A 86 -4.33 2.05 21.85
N ARG A 87 -4.67 2.09 20.55
CA ARG A 87 -3.82 2.70 19.51
C ARG A 87 -3.73 4.22 19.64
N SER A 88 -4.85 4.89 19.86
CA SER A 88 -4.92 6.32 20.18
C SER A 88 -4.36 6.62 21.57
N LEU A 89 -4.43 5.72 22.54
CA LEU A 89 -3.74 5.87 23.81
C LEU A 89 -2.24 5.68 23.64
N ILE A 90 -1.73 4.78 22.80
CA ILE A 90 -0.29 4.61 22.52
C ILE A 90 0.23 5.79 21.69
N MET A 91 -0.49 6.20 20.64
CA MET A 91 -0.14 7.34 19.82
C MET A 91 -0.28 8.62 20.65
N ASN A 92 -1.39 8.87 21.35
CA ASN A 92 -1.54 10.02 22.24
C ASN A 92 -0.63 9.94 23.45
N THR A 93 -0.27 8.79 24.02
CA THR A 93 0.75 8.74 25.09
C THR A 93 2.12 9.00 24.52
N ALA A 94 2.51 8.47 23.36
CA ALA A 94 3.74 8.87 22.68
C ALA A 94 3.76 10.38 22.40
N LEU A 95 2.63 10.96 22.00
CA LEU A 95 2.44 12.41 21.80
C LEU A 95 2.37 13.22 23.11
N MET A 96 1.80 12.69 24.19
CA MET A 96 1.67 13.36 25.50
C MET A 96 2.94 13.25 26.33
N THR A 97 3.65 12.12 26.27
CA THR A 97 5.03 12.02 26.79
C THR A 97 5.98 12.89 25.97
N SER A 98 5.68 13.14 24.69
CA SER A 98 6.39 14.14 23.90
C SER A 98 6.11 15.58 24.37
N ASN A 99 4.89 15.91 24.83
CA ASN A 99 4.58 17.22 25.41
C ASN A 99 5.12 17.40 26.84
N TYR A 100 5.36 16.31 27.59
CA TYR A 100 5.94 16.36 28.93
C TYR A 100 7.48 16.32 28.95
N ILE A 101 8.13 16.12 27.81
CA ILE A 101 9.59 16.17 27.65
C ILE A 101 9.96 17.16 26.53
N ASP A 102 9.40 18.37 26.56
CA ASP A 102 9.91 19.52 25.80
C ASP A 102 11.15 20.12 26.51
N SER A 103 12.10 19.27 26.87
CA SER A 103 13.41 19.72 27.33
C SER A 103 14.26 20.12 26.12
N ALA A 104 15.19 21.07 26.29
CA ALA A 104 16.12 21.47 25.23
C ALA A 104 16.90 20.27 24.63
N ALA A 105 17.10 19.20 25.42
CA ALA A 105 17.71 17.96 24.95
C ALA A 105 16.85 17.23 23.91
N SER A 106 15.53 17.13 24.15
CA SER A 106 14.56 16.51 23.23
C SER A 106 14.48 17.28 21.91
N ILE A 107 14.35 18.61 21.99
CA ILE A 107 14.35 19.50 20.82
C ILE A 107 15.65 19.33 20.00
N GLY A 108 16.79 19.19 20.67
CA GLY A 108 18.08 18.95 20.02
C GLY A 108 18.16 17.60 19.31
N LEU A 109 17.54 16.55 19.84
CA LEU A 109 17.48 15.22 19.22
C LEU A 109 16.58 15.22 17.98
N ASP A 110 15.44 15.87 18.07
CA ASP A 110 14.49 16.01 16.95
C ASP A 110 15.12 16.75 15.78
N PHE A 111 15.85 17.84 16.06
CA PHE A 111 16.59 18.58 15.04
C PHE A 111 17.65 17.71 14.34
N LYS A 112 18.35 16.86 15.09
CA LYS A 112 19.33 15.94 14.51
C LYS A 112 18.68 14.88 13.64
N LEU A 113 17.57 14.29 14.09
CA LEU A 113 16.80 13.34 13.30
C LEU A 113 16.30 13.98 12.00
N ARG A 114 15.75 15.20 12.04
CA ARG A 114 15.37 15.96 10.84
C ARG A 114 16.55 16.13 9.89
N ARG A 115 17.71 16.57 10.40
CA ARG A 115 18.93 16.73 9.58
C ARG A 115 19.43 15.40 8.98
N LEU A 116 19.27 14.29 9.70
CA LEU A 116 19.58 12.96 9.18
C LEU A 116 18.66 12.60 8.02
N LEU A 117 17.35 12.83 8.17
CA LEU A 117 16.36 12.57 7.13
C LEU A 117 16.63 13.42 5.87
N GLU A 118 17.03 14.69 6.04
CA GLU A 118 17.44 15.55 4.93
C GLU A 118 18.63 14.97 4.16
N LYS A 119 19.65 14.45 4.87
CA LYS A 119 20.80 13.76 4.24
C LYS A 119 20.40 12.43 3.60
N PHE A 120 19.49 11.70 4.23
CA PHE A 120 18.98 10.45 3.71
C PHE A 120 18.28 10.69 2.36
N ARG A 121 17.42 11.71 2.32
CA ARG A 121 16.71 12.16 1.13
C ARG A 121 17.64 12.47 -0.04
N THR A 122 18.71 13.22 0.18
CA THR A 122 19.65 13.60 -0.91
C THR A 122 20.44 12.43 -1.48
N ARG A 123 20.51 11.30 -0.77
CA ARG A 123 21.20 10.09 -1.21
C ARG A 123 20.27 8.99 -1.75
N MET A 124 18.95 9.16 -1.70
CA MET A 124 18.00 8.14 -2.18
C MET A 124 18.22 7.76 -3.64
N THR A 125 18.70 8.68 -4.48
CA THR A 125 19.01 8.44 -5.90
C THR A 125 20.22 7.55 -6.15
N HIS A 126 21.07 7.36 -5.15
CA HIS A 126 22.30 6.56 -5.25
C HIS A 126 22.28 5.31 -4.37
N GLY A 127 21.32 5.24 -3.43
CA GLY A 127 21.28 4.21 -2.39
C GLY A 127 22.42 4.34 -1.37
N PHE A 128 22.55 3.32 -0.53
CA PHE A 128 23.65 3.18 0.44
C PHE A 128 24.19 1.76 0.35
N ALA A 129 25.09 1.53 -0.60
CA ALA A 129 25.70 0.22 -0.85
C ALA A 129 26.41 -0.33 0.39
N GLU A 130 27.01 0.56 1.19
CA GLU A 130 27.66 0.23 2.47
C GLU A 130 26.71 -0.39 3.51
N PHE A 131 25.40 -0.16 3.36
CA PHE A 131 24.35 -0.68 4.24
C PHE A 131 23.40 -1.63 3.52
N GLY A 132 23.68 -2.00 2.26
CA GLY A 132 22.79 -2.83 1.44
C GLY A 132 21.44 -2.17 1.12
N ILE A 133 21.34 -0.84 1.27
CA ILE A 133 20.13 -0.09 0.92
C ILE A 133 20.19 0.22 -0.59
N PRO A 134 19.21 -0.24 -1.38
CA PRO A 134 19.18 0.01 -2.82
C PRO A 134 18.88 1.47 -3.14
N ILE A 135 18.85 1.81 -4.43
CA ILE A 135 18.29 3.09 -4.89
C ILE A 135 16.82 3.14 -4.49
N LEU A 136 16.41 4.27 -3.91
CA LEU A 136 15.04 4.54 -3.44
C LEU A 136 14.36 5.68 -4.21
N GLU A 137 15.08 6.31 -5.15
CA GLU A 137 14.53 7.33 -6.05
C GLU A 137 15.13 7.16 -7.48
N PRO A 138 14.35 6.65 -8.45
CA PRO A 138 13.04 6.04 -8.24
C PRO A 138 13.16 4.70 -7.51
N LEU A 139 12.16 4.37 -6.69
CA LEU A 139 12.04 3.08 -6.02
C LEU A 139 11.51 2.03 -7.00
N GLN A 140 12.23 0.92 -7.15
CA GLN A 140 11.81 -0.21 -7.97
C GLN A 140 11.29 -1.35 -7.11
N LEU A 141 10.15 -1.94 -7.50
CA LEU A 141 9.57 -3.12 -6.86
C LEU A 141 9.31 -4.21 -7.91
N ASP A 142 9.78 -5.42 -7.64
CA ASP A 142 9.73 -6.53 -8.61
C ASP A 142 8.31 -7.01 -8.88
N GLY A 143 7.45 -7.06 -7.86
CA GLY A 143 6.03 -7.35 -8.03
C GLY A 143 5.22 -7.38 -6.74
N VAL A 144 3.92 -7.09 -6.86
CA VAL A 144 2.94 -7.07 -5.77
C VAL A 144 1.73 -7.88 -6.21
N TYR A 145 1.39 -8.91 -5.43
CA TYR A 145 0.15 -9.67 -5.61
C TYR A 145 -0.86 -9.32 -4.53
N TYR A 146 -2.07 -9.00 -4.96
CA TYR A 146 -3.20 -8.73 -4.09
C TYR A 146 -4.43 -9.50 -4.56
N GLU A 147 -5.12 -10.12 -3.60
CA GLU A 147 -6.36 -10.85 -3.84
C GLU A 147 -7.33 -10.49 -2.73
N THR A 148 -8.57 -10.16 -3.10
CA THR A 148 -9.63 -9.82 -2.17
C THR A 148 -10.90 -10.60 -2.51
N HIS A 149 -11.61 -10.96 -1.46
CA HIS A 149 -12.96 -11.55 -1.50
C HIS A 149 -13.91 -10.73 -0.62
N ASN A 150 -13.59 -9.44 -0.45
CA ASN A 150 -14.38 -8.55 0.40
C ASN A 150 -15.73 -8.28 -0.30
N PRO A 151 -16.88 -8.53 0.34
CA PRO A 151 -18.20 -8.34 -0.31
C PRO A 151 -18.47 -6.92 -0.83
N GLU A 152 -17.83 -5.91 -0.26
CA GLU A 152 -17.99 -4.51 -0.70
C GLU A 152 -17.14 -4.19 -1.94
N ILE A 153 -16.03 -4.91 -2.13
CA ILE A 153 -15.12 -4.72 -3.28
C ILE A 153 -15.42 -5.74 -4.38
N GLY A 154 -15.72 -6.98 -4.01
CA GLY A 154 -15.88 -8.15 -4.88
C GLY A 154 -14.70 -9.13 -4.80
N GLU A 155 -14.69 -10.07 -5.74
CA GLU A 155 -13.65 -11.09 -5.89
C GLU A 155 -12.63 -10.65 -6.94
N LEU A 156 -11.51 -10.07 -6.52
CA LEU A 156 -10.50 -9.51 -7.43
C LEU A 156 -9.13 -10.11 -7.19
N LYS A 157 -8.40 -10.32 -8.30
CA LYS A 157 -6.97 -10.66 -8.33
C LYS A 157 -6.22 -9.60 -9.10
N LEU A 158 -5.26 -8.98 -8.43
CA LEU A 158 -4.39 -7.97 -8.98
C LEU A 158 -2.93 -8.43 -8.85
N LEU A 159 -2.23 -8.45 -9.97
CA LEU A 159 -0.79 -8.53 -10.03
C LEU A 159 -0.26 -7.21 -10.57
N LEU A 160 0.71 -6.64 -9.89
CA LEU A 160 1.49 -5.50 -10.33
C LEU A 160 2.94 -5.94 -10.47
N ASP A 161 3.57 -5.64 -11.60
CA ASP A 161 4.96 -5.99 -11.87
C ASP A 161 5.72 -4.78 -12.42
N ASN A 162 7.06 -4.84 -12.36
CA ASN A 162 7.95 -3.78 -12.89
C ASN A 162 7.61 -2.39 -12.36
N LEU A 163 7.21 -2.29 -11.10
CA LEU A 163 6.75 -1.04 -10.52
C LEU A 163 7.92 -0.09 -10.30
N THR A 164 7.75 1.13 -10.77
CA THR A 164 8.65 2.26 -10.55
C THR A 164 7.88 3.35 -9.84
N ILE A 165 8.33 3.75 -8.65
CA ILE A 165 7.74 4.82 -7.85
C ILE A 165 8.74 5.98 -7.78
N SER A 166 8.36 7.12 -8.34
CA SER A 166 9.14 8.36 -8.36
C SER A 166 8.54 9.39 -7.40
N GLY A 167 9.38 10.31 -6.92
CA GLY A 167 8.99 11.35 -5.97
C GLY A 167 9.06 10.91 -4.50
N VAL A 168 9.59 9.72 -4.21
CA VAL A 168 9.81 9.23 -2.84
C VAL A 168 10.73 10.19 -2.10
N SER A 169 11.76 10.72 -2.75
CA SER A 169 12.67 11.70 -2.16
C SER A 169 12.09 13.11 -2.05
N SER A 170 10.83 13.36 -2.38
CA SER A 170 10.19 14.69 -2.29
C SER A 170 9.53 14.95 -0.93
N PHE A 171 9.60 13.98 -0.01
CA PHE A 171 8.92 14.08 1.29
C PHE A 171 9.33 15.32 2.08
N VAL A 172 8.36 15.83 2.84
CA VAL A 172 8.49 16.88 3.84
C VAL A 172 8.36 16.24 5.21
N VAL A 173 9.25 16.62 6.14
CA VAL A 173 9.20 16.14 7.52
C VAL A 173 8.32 17.07 8.35
N ASP A 174 7.05 16.70 8.54
CA ASP A 174 6.13 17.49 9.36
C ASP A 174 6.49 17.35 10.84
N ARG A 175 6.73 16.11 11.27
CA ARG A 175 7.14 15.77 12.63
C ARG A 175 8.22 14.71 12.61
N ALA A 176 9.23 14.89 13.47
CA ALA A 176 10.21 13.86 13.77
C ALA A 176 10.55 13.98 15.25
N ARG A 177 10.34 12.89 15.99
CA ARG A 177 10.65 12.78 17.41
C ARG A 177 11.62 11.63 17.63
N LEU A 178 12.66 11.87 18.44
CA LEU A 178 13.67 10.88 18.79
C LEU A 178 13.83 10.76 20.30
N SER A 179 13.54 9.59 20.86
CA SER A 179 13.91 9.23 22.24
C SER A 179 15.10 8.27 22.24
N LEU A 180 16.02 8.46 23.18
CA LEU A 180 17.17 7.56 23.36
C LEU A 180 16.98 6.57 24.52
N ILE A 181 16.03 6.81 25.42
CA ILE A 181 15.69 5.90 26.52
C ILE A 181 14.62 4.94 26.00
N GLY A 182 15.02 3.70 25.72
CA GLY A 182 14.22 2.77 24.92
C GLY A 182 14.07 3.32 23.50
N PRO A 183 15.13 3.24 22.67
CA PRO A 183 15.26 4.08 21.49
C PRO A 183 14.03 4.00 20.61
N SER A 184 13.36 5.14 20.43
CA SER A 184 12.12 5.21 19.69
C SER A 184 12.12 6.40 18.75
N ILE A 185 11.49 6.19 17.61
CA ILE A 185 11.38 7.17 16.54
C ILE A 185 9.91 7.28 16.18
N ALA A 186 9.39 8.51 16.14
CA ALA A 186 8.07 8.80 15.61
C ALA A 186 8.16 9.87 14.54
N MET A 187 7.55 9.63 13.37
CA MET A 187 7.59 10.54 12.24
C MET A 187 6.23 10.72 11.60
N ASN A 188 6.00 11.94 11.13
CA ASN A 188 4.95 12.30 10.20
C ASN A 188 5.63 12.88 8.96
N LEU A 189 5.40 12.25 7.83
CA LEU A 189 5.96 12.65 6.54
C LEU A 189 4.82 12.95 5.58
N THR A 190 4.92 14.04 4.83
CA THR A 190 4.03 14.35 3.72
C THR A 190 4.79 14.21 2.41
N PHE A 191 4.27 13.42 1.48
CA PHE A 191 4.76 13.29 0.12
C PHE A 191 3.86 14.13 -0.79
N PRO A 192 4.36 15.29 -1.29
CA PRO A 192 3.54 16.20 -2.07
C PRO A 192 3.01 15.54 -3.34
N LYS A 193 3.85 14.74 -4.00
CA LYS A 193 3.49 13.99 -5.21
C LYS A 193 4.33 12.73 -5.33
N LEU A 194 3.66 11.60 -5.53
CA LEU A 194 4.26 10.35 -5.98
C LEU A 194 3.71 9.99 -7.34
N TYR A 195 4.55 9.38 -8.15
CA TYR A 195 4.16 8.86 -9.45
C TYR A 195 4.57 7.40 -9.57
N LEU A 196 3.61 6.55 -9.86
CA LEU A 196 3.78 5.12 -10.03
C LEU A 196 3.55 4.77 -11.50
N GLU A 197 4.46 4.00 -12.06
CA GLU A 197 4.31 3.34 -13.37
C GLU A 197 4.68 1.88 -13.25
N GLY A 198 4.08 1.04 -14.08
CA GLY A 198 4.46 -0.36 -14.21
C GLY A 198 3.45 -1.13 -15.05
N ASP A 199 3.41 -2.44 -14.85
CA ASP A 199 2.47 -3.34 -15.52
C ASP A 199 1.47 -3.90 -14.53
N TYR A 200 0.22 -4.07 -14.97
CA TYR A 200 -0.81 -4.72 -14.17
C TYR A 200 -1.44 -5.90 -14.90
N LYS A 201 -1.98 -6.82 -14.12
CA LYS A 201 -2.94 -7.83 -14.55
C LYS A 201 -4.06 -7.92 -13.52
N LEU A 202 -5.26 -7.55 -13.95
CA LEU A 202 -6.48 -7.56 -13.14
C LEU A 202 -7.45 -8.60 -13.70
N GLY A 203 -8.10 -9.34 -12.81
CA GLY A 203 -9.20 -10.23 -13.17
C GLY A 203 -10.10 -10.52 -11.99
N GLY A 204 -11.40 -10.60 -12.23
CA GLY A 204 -12.35 -10.95 -11.18
C GLY A 204 -13.75 -10.41 -11.41
N VAL A 205 -14.48 -10.25 -10.32
CA VAL A 205 -15.82 -9.66 -10.26
C VAL A 205 -15.74 -8.47 -9.29
N LEU A 206 -16.00 -7.27 -9.78
CA LEU A 206 -16.18 -6.07 -8.96
C LEU A 206 -17.61 -6.05 -8.42
N GLY A 207 -17.74 -5.89 -7.10
CA GLY A 207 -18.98 -6.20 -6.37
C GLY A 207 -19.43 -7.63 -6.65
N ASP A 208 -20.71 -7.81 -6.98
CA ASP A 208 -21.30 -9.14 -7.23
C ASP A 208 -21.61 -9.43 -8.71
N MET A 209 -21.41 -8.45 -9.60
CA MET A 209 -22.01 -8.50 -10.94
C MET A 209 -21.03 -8.16 -12.08
N PHE A 210 -20.05 -7.29 -11.83
CA PHE A 210 -19.26 -6.73 -12.92
C PHE A 210 -17.96 -7.51 -13.10
N LYS A 211 -17.94 -8.40 -14.10
CA LYS A 211 -16.71 -9.07 -14.50
C LYS A 211 -15.72 -8.03 -15.04
N ILE A 212 -14.58 -7.92 -14.37
CA ILE A 212 -13.52 -7.00 -14.75
C ILE A 212 -12.26 -7.80 -15.10
N HIS A 213 -11.58 -7.34 -16.13
CA HIS A 213 -10.33 -7.94 -16.59
C HIS A 213 -9.52 -6.91 -17.36
N GLY A 214 -8.20 -7.03 -17.27
CA GLY A 214 -7.29 -6.16 -17.99
C GLY A 214 -5.86 -6.59 -17.77
N ALA A 215 -5.02 -6.33 -18.76
CA ALA A 215 -3.58 -6.50 -18.64
C ALA A 215 -2.89 -5.48 -19.53
N GLY A 216 -1.98 -4.70 -18.96
CA GLY A 216 -1.33 -3.60 -19.67
C GLY A 216 -0.57 -2.68 -18.73
N PRO A 217 -0.19 -1.49 -19.21
CA PRO A 217 0.48 -0.50 -18.38
C PRO A 217 -0.49 0.08 -17.35
N VAL A 218 0.01 0.34 -16.15
CA VAL A 218 -0.66 1.11 -15.10
C VAL A 218 0.15 2.37 -14.82
N THR A 219 -0.56 3.49 -14.68
CA THR A 219 0.00 4.72 -14.12
C THR A 219 -0.86 5.20 -12.96
N SER A 220 -0.23 5.79 -11.95
CA SER A 220 -0.94 6.43 -10.86
C SER A 220 -0.18 7.64 -10.35
N ALA A 221 -0.91 8.71 -10.03
CA ALA A 221 -0.39 9.88 -9.35
C ALA A 221 -1.07 10.01 -7.99
N ILE A 222 -0.28 10.04 -6.93
CA ILE A 222 -0.76 10.24 -5.57
C ILE A 222 -0.29 11.63 -5.12
N THR A 223 -1.21 12.45 -4.61
CA THR A 223 -0.94 13.80 -4.13
C THR A 223 -1.33 13.91 -2.66
N ASP A 224 -0.50 14.61 -1.87
CA ASP A 224 -0.70 14.79 -0.42
C ASP A 224 -0.83 13.44 0.33
N LEU A 225 0.09 12.50 0.06
CA LEU A 225 0.19 11.27 0.85
C LEU A 225 0.87 11.59 2.18
N LYS A 226 0.16 11.38 3.28
CA LYS A 226 0.69 11.52 4.64
C LYS A 226 0.99 10.13 5.17
N ILE A 227 2.20 9.93 5.68
CA ILE A 227 2.61 8.69 6.34
C ILE A 227 2.97 9.01 7.78
N TYR A 228 2.40 8.24 8.70
CA TYR A 228 2.70 8.29 10.12
C TYR A 228 3.35 6.98 10.50
N PHE A 229 4.46 7.01 11.23
CA PHE A 229 4.98 5.80 11.82
C PHE A 229 5.67 6.03 13.15
N ALA A 230 5.62 5.00 13.98
CA ALA A 230 6.30 4.92 15.26
C ALA A 230 7.04 3.59 15.34
N THR A 231 8.28 3.63 15.81
CA THR A 231 9.09 2.44 15.97
C THR A 231 9.88 2.47 17.26
N VAL A 232 10.04 1.30 17.87
CA VAL A 232 10.91 1.08 19.02
C VAL A 232 12.00 0.12 18.61
N LEU A 233 13.25 0.47 18.91
CA LEU A 233 14.40 -0.39 18.67
C LEU A 233 14.70 -1.24 19.90
N GLY A 234 14.99 -2.51 19.66
CA GLY A 234 15.51 -3.45 20.65
C GLY A 234 16.96 -3.77 20.40
N TYR A 235 17.61 -4.34 21.42
CA TYR A 235 18.96 -4.88 21.32
C TYR A 235 19.02 -6.27 21.97
N SER A 236 19.61 -7.23 21.27
CA SER A 236 19.89 -8.56 21.82
C SER A 236 21.28 -9.02 21.36
N ARG A 237 21.37 -9.64 20.19
CA ARG A 237 22.65 -10.01 19.52
C ARG A 237 23.01 -9.06 18.38
N GLY A 238 22.34 -7.92 18.35
CA GLY A 238 22.23 -7.01 17.22
C GLY A 238 21.01 -6.09 17.44
N MET A 239 20.95 -5.00 16.71
CA MET A 239 19.79 -4.09 16.75
C MET A 239 18.63 -4.68 15.94
N TYR A 240 17.41 -4.48 16.39
CA TYR A 240 16.22 -4.91 15.67
C TYR A 240 15.04 -3.98 15.95
N LEU A 241 14.04 -3.98 15.07
CA LEU A 241 12.76 -3.34 15.32
C LEU A 241 11.96 -4.18 16.31
N LYS A 242 11.80 -3.66 17.53
CA LYS A 242 10.94 -4.27 18.55
C LYS A 242 9.46 -4.04 18.21
N SER A 243 9.13 -2.87 17.66
CA SER A 243 7.83 -2.58 17.06
C SER A 243 8.00 -1.63 15.88
N PHE A 244 7.09 -1.73 14.92
CA PHE A 244 6.98 -0.82 13.79
C PHE A 244 5.50 -0.66 13.44
N ASP A 245 4.94 0.47 13.85
CA ASP A 245 3.55 0.83 13.64
C ASP A 245 3.49 1.92 12.58
N MET A 246 2.70 1.72 11.54
CA MET A 246 2.49 2.75 10.52
C MET A 246 1.02 2.90 10.15
N ASP A 247 0.73 4.07 9.58
CA ASP A 247 -0.53 4.40 8.97
C ASP A 247 -0.31 5.43 7.87
N PHE A 248 -1.27 5.61 6.98
CA PHE A 248 -1.20 6.62 5.93
C PHE A 248 -2.56 7.21 5.58
N ASP A 249 -2.58 8.47 5.14
CA ASP A 249 -3.76 9.11 4.55
C ASP A 249 -3.41 9.59 3.14
N ILE A 250 -4.32 9.39 2.19
CA ILE A 250 -4.16 9.86 0.82
C ILE A 250 -5.09 11.05 0.60
N GLY A 251 -4.53 12.21 0.23
CA GLY A 251 -5.33 13.36 -0.14
C GLY A 251 -6.05 13.17 -1.48
N HIS A 252 -5.30 12.80 -2.53
CA HIS A 252 -5.85 12.53 -3.86
C HIS A 252 -5.07 11.43 -4.57
N ILE A 253 -5.78 10.61 -5.33
CA ILE A 253 -5.19 9.56 -6.16
C ILE A 253 -5.82 9.57 -7.53
N GLU A 254 -4.98 9.55 -8.56
CA GLU A 254 -5.38 9.34 -9.95
C GLU A 254 -4.79 8.02 -10.42
N MET A 255 -5.57 7.23 -11.15
CA MET A 255 -5.13 5.96 -11.69
C MET A 255 -5.64 5.75 -13.11
N TYR A 256 -4.77 5.20 -13.96
CA TYR A 256 -5.12 4.78 -15.30
C TYR A 256 -4.61 3.37 -15.56
N LEU A 257 -5.51 2.52 -16.05
CA LEU A 257 -5.28 1.14 -16.44
C LEU A 257 -5.43 1.01 -17.95
N GLY A 258 -4.31 0.83 -18.65
CA GLY A 258 -4.29 0.58 -20.09
C GLY A 258 -4.87 -0.79 -20.44
N ASN A 259 -5.55 -0.89 -21.59
CA ASN A 259 -6.15 -2.15 -22.08
C ASN A 259 -7.15 -2.81 -21.10
N LEU A 260 -7.79 -2.00 -20.26
CA LEU A 260 -8.87 -2.45 -19.39
C LEU A 260 -10.09 -2.84 -20.24
N MET A 261 -10.68 -4.00 -19.96
CA MET A 261 -11.82 -4.58 -20.71
C MET A 261 -11.56 -4.92 -22.18
N GLY A 262 -10.34 -4.78 -22.70
CA GLY A 262 -9.96 -5.15 -24.06
C GLY A 262 -10.58 -4.31 -25.19
N ASP A 263 -11.34 -3.27 -24.86
CA ASP A 263 -11.93 -2.31 -25.79
C ASP A 263 -11.67 -0.88 -25.29
N GLU A 264 -11.29 0.03 -26.18
CA GLU A 264 -10.89 1.39 -25.82
C GLU A 264 -12.05 2.21 -25.20
N LYS A 265 -13.27 2.08 -25.74
CA LYS A 265 -14.42 2.85 -25.26
C LYS A 265 -14.90 2.32 -23.92
N ILE A 266 -15.03 1.00 -23.80
CA ILE A 266 -15.42 0.35 -22.54
C ILE A 266 -14.35 0.58 -21.49
N GLY A 267 -13.08 0.44 -21.85
CA GLY A 267 -11.93 0.68 -20.98
C GLY A 267 -11.90 2.10 -20.43
N LYS A 268 -12.23 3.12 -21.25
CA LYS A 268 -12.33 4.50 -20.77
C LYS A 268 -13.41 4.67 -19.70
N VAL A 269 -14.63 4.16 -19.96
CA VAL A 269 -15.73 4.21 -18.98
C VAL A 269 -15.36 3.47 -17.70
N MET A 270 -14.73 2.30 -17.81
CA MET A 270 -14.33 1.53 -16.63
C MET A 270 -13.18 2.18 -15.85
N ASN A 271 -12.29 2.93 -16.50
CA ASN A 271 -11.28 3.74 -15.80
C ASN A 271 -11.94 4.86 -14.99
N GLU A 272 -12.97 5.51 -15.53
CA GLU A 272 -13.76 6.52 -14.79
C GLU A 272 -14.44 5.88 -13.56
N VAL A 273 -15.06 4.70 -13.72
CA VAL A 273 -15.65 3.95 -12.60
C VAL A 273 -14.60 3.60 -11.54
N ILE A 274 -13.43 3.09 -11.94
CA ILE A 274 -12.34 2.77 -11.01
C ILE A 274 -11.90 4.04 -10.28
N GLN A 275 -11.70 5.13 -11.01
CA GLN A 275 -11.27 6.40 -10.45
C GLN A 275 -12.22 6.93 -9.38
N ASP A 276 -13.54 6.75 -9.57
CA ASP A 276 -14.56 7.18 -8.61
C ASP A 276 -14.59 6.31 -7.35
N VAL A 277 -14.38 5.00 -7.48
CA VAL A 277 -14.47 4.05 -6.34
C VAL A 277 -13.15 3.86 -5.61
N LEU A 278 -12.02 4.18 -6.23
CA LEU A 278 -10.68 3.91 -5.72
C LEU A 278 -10.43 4.47 -4.30
N PRO A 279 -10.81 5.71 -3.95
CA PRO A 279 -10.61 6.21 -2.58
C PRO A 279 -11.32 5.35 -1.52
N GLN A 280 -12.57 4.95 -1.76
CA GLN A 280 -13.33 4.10 -0.84
C GLN A 280 -12.76 2.69 -0.77
N ALA A 281 -12.38 2.13 -1.92
CA ALA A 281 -11.74 0.81 -1.98
C ALA A 281 -10.43 0.80 -1.17
N LEU A 282 -9.61 1.85 -1.26
CA LEU A 282 -8.36 1.94 -0.49
C LEU A 282 -8.61 1.97 1.02
N GLU A 283 -9.64 2.67 1.51
CA GLU A 283 -10.00 2.65 2.94
C GLU A 283 -10.45 1.26 3.39
N ILE A 284 -11.25 0.56 2.58
CA ILE A 284 -11.68 -0.82 2.87
C ILE A 284 -10.49 -1.80 2.84
N MET A 285 -9.54 -1.59 1.92
CA MET A 285 -8.35 -2.43 1.77
C MET A 285 -7.27 -2.13 2.81
N LYS A 286 -7.30 -0.95 3.44
CA LYS A 286 -6.28 -0.45 4.37
C LYS A 286 -5.90 -1.46 5.47
N PRO A 287 -6.85 -2.14 6.14
CA PRO A 287 -6.53 -3.16 7.15
C PRO A 287 -5.73 -4.35 6.62
N ASP A 288 -5.85 -4.67 5.32
CA ASP A 288 -5.13 -5.79 4.69
C ASP A 288 -3.78 -5.36 4.11
N ILE A 289 -3.67 -4.13 3.60
CA ILE A 289 -2.44 -3.64 2.94
C ILE A 289 -1.44 -3.04 3.93
N VAL A 290 -1.90 -2.34 4.97
CA VAL A 290 -1.00 -1.68 5.94
C VAL A 290 -0.07 -2.70 6.62
N PRO A 291 -0.56 -3.85 7.13
CA PRO A 291 0.33 -4.87 7.72
C PRO A 291 1.38 -5.40 6.74
N ARG A 292 1.03 -5.59 5.46
CA ARG A 292 1.97 -6.04 4.43
C ARG A 292 3.07 -5.03 4.18
N ILE A 293 2.73 -3.73 4.14
CA ILE A 293 3.71 -2.65 4.02
C ILE A 293 4.60 -2.60 5.27
N GLN A 294 4.02 -2.76 6.46
CA GLN A 294 4.77 -2.83 7.72
C GLN A 294 5.79 -3.95 7.70
N ASP A 295 5.38 -5.16 7.34
CA ASP A 295 6.26 -6.33 7.28
C ASP A 295 7.38 -6.14 6.26
N PHE A 296 7.06 -5.58 5.09
CA PHE A 296 8.04 -5.27 4.06
C PHE A 296 9.09 -4.28 4.57
N ILE A 297 8.68 -3.13 5.11
CA ILE A 297 9.59 -2.12 5.64
C ILE A 297 10.39 -2.68 6.81
N ALA A 298 9.72 -3.34 7.76
CA ALA A 298 10.37 -3.87 8.95
C ALA A 298 11.43 -4.91 8.60
N SER A 299 11.17 -5.78 7.63
CA SER A 299 12.14 -6.76 7.13
C SER A 299 13.36 -6.08 6.51
N ARG A 300 13.16 -5.05 5.69
CA ARG A 300 14.26 -4.29 5.06
C ARG A 300 15.12 -3.56 6.09
N VAL A 301 14.48 -2.91 7.06
CA VAL A 301 15.19 -2.22 8.15
C VAL A 301 15.96 -3.23 9.01
N ASN A 302 15.34 -4.33 9.44
CA ASN A 302 16.01 -5.36 10.25
C ASN A 302 17.24 -5.94 9.54
N ASN A 303 17.13 -6.25 8.24
CA ASN A 303 18.26 -6.71 7.43
C ASN A 303 19.40 -5.68 7.33
N THR A 304 19.11 -4.40 7.54
CA THR A 304 20.12 -3.33 7.54
C THR A 304 20.76 -3.17 8.91
N ILE A 305 19.97 -3.21 10.00
CA ILE A 305 20.44 -2.83 11.33
C ILE A 305 20.92 -3.99 12.20
N TYR A 306 20.64 -5.25 11.84
CA TYR A 306 20.94 -6.40 12.72
C TYR A 306 22.42 -6.58 13.05
N HIS A 307 23.32 -6.11 12.20
CA HIS A 307 24.76 -6.14 12.44
C HIS A 307 25.28 -4.99 13.30
N LEU A 308 24.46 -3.96 13.51
CA LEU A 308 24.87 -2.75 14.20
C LEU A 308 24.78 -2.93 15.72
N THR A 309 25.66 -2.26 16.43
CA THR A 309 25.54 -2.08 17.88
C THR A 309 24.63 -0.91 18.20
N MET A 310 24.17 -0.82 19.47
CA MET A 310 23.47 0.36 19.96
C MET A 310 24.28 1.64 19.73
N ARG A 311 25.61 1.56 19.89
CA ARG A 311 26.51 2.69 19.67
C ARG A 311 26.49 3.14 18.21
N ASP A 312 26.52 2.22 17.27
CA ASP A 312 26.54 2.54 15.84
C ASP A 312 25.24 3.23 15.44
N VAL A 313 24.10 2.72 15.90
CA VAL A 313 22.78 3.32 15.67
C VAL A 313 22.70 4.72 16.31
N LEU A 314 23.12 4.89 17.56
CA LEU A 314 23.11 6.20 18.21
C LEU A 314 24.06 7.18 17.51
N SER A 315 25.26 6.76 17.13
CA SER A 315 26.21 7.58 16.38
C SER A 315 25.63 8.02 15.04
N PHE A 316 24.91 7.13 14.35
CA PHE A 316 24.21 7.45 13.12
C PHE A 316 23.07 8.46 13.34
N LEU A 317 22.25 8.26 14.38
CA LEU A 317 21.09 9.11 14.67
C LEU A 317 21.47 10.52 15.17
N ILE A 318 22.47 10.63 16.05
CA ILE A 318 22.75 11.87 16.78
C ILE A 318 24.20 12.39 16.65
N GLY A 319 25.08 11.66 15.98
CA GLY A 319 26.50 11.99 15.81
C GLY A 319 27.41 11.48 16.93
N GLU A 320 28.63 11.11 16.56
CA GLU A 320 29.60 10.43 17.44
C GLU A 320 30.04 11.27 18.66
N SER A 321 30.15 12.59 18.51
CA SER A 321 30.51 13.52 19.59
C SER A 321 29.44 13.57 20.70
N GLU A 322 28.19 13.27 20.35
CA GLU A 322 27.03 13.39 21.23
C GLU A 322 26.77 12.10 22.00
N VAL A 323 27.09 10.95 21.39
CA VAL A 323 27.05 9.65 22.06
C VAL A 323 27.91 9.64 23.34
N ARG A 324 29.01 10.39 23.37
CA ARG A 324 29.88 10.53 24.55
C ARG A 324 29.16 11.17 25.75
N LYS A 325 28.09 11.93 25.53
CA LYS A 325 27.28 12.55 26.58
C LYS A 325 26.29 11.57 27.24
N TYR A 326 26.11 10.37 26.68
CA TYR A 326 25.15 9.36 27.16
C TYR A 326 25.81 8.00 27.45
N PRO A 327 26.83 7.92 28.32
CA PRO A 327 27.56 6.67 28.58
C PRO A 327 26.68 5.56 29.20
N HIS A 328 25.60 5.93 29.90
CA HIS A 328 24.65 5.02 30.52
C HIS A 328 23.75 4.27 29.53
N LEU A 329 23.61 4.77 28.29
CA LEU A 329 22.84 4.09 27.23
C LEU A 329 23.64 2.97 26.54
N LEU A 330 24.97 2.99 26.69
CA LEU A 330 25.88 2.01 26.07
C LEU A 330 26.14 0.79 26.95
N HIS A 331 25.82 0.88 28.25
CA HIS A 331 25.98 -0.20 29.22
C HIS A 331 24.68 -0.30 30.02
N PRO A 332 23.73 -1.17 29.63
CA PRO A 332 22.57 -1.44 30.46
C PRO A 332 23.09 -1.98 31.80
N ARG A 333 22.78 -1.32 32.92
CA ARG A 333 23.09 -1.87 34.24
C ARG A 333 22.41 -3.24 34.32
N SER A 334 23.20 -4.29 34.49
CA SER A 334 22.69 -5.62 34.82
C SER A 334 21.87 -5.50 36.10
N LYS A 335 20.57 -5.75 35.99
CA LYS A 335 19.72 -6.08 37.14
C LYS A 335 19.18 -7.48 36.93
#